data_AF-A0A7J8TSD9-F1
#
_entry.id   AF-A0A7J8TSD9-F1
#
_cell.length_a   1.000
_cell.length_b   1.000
_cell.length_c   1.000
_cell.angle_alpha   90.00
_cell.angle_beta   90.00
_cell.angle_gamma   90.00
#
_symmetry.space_group_name_H-M   'P 1'
#
loop_
_entity.id
_entity.type
_entity.pdbx_description
1 polymer ?
#
loop_
_entity_poly.entity_id
_entity_poly.type
_entity_poly.pdbx_seq_one_letter_code
_entity_poly.pdbx_strand_id
1 'polypeptide(L)'
;MNLLTNNYKKSIKKEACWTISNITAGNKEQIQAVINAGLIGPLVNLLQNAEFDVKKEAAWAISNATSGGAHEQIKYMVSQGCIKPLCDLLACPDPRIIMVCLEGLENFLKVGEAEKATGAVEFNFCAQLIEDADGLEKIENLQTHDNSEIYEKAVKILETYWLEEDEETLPPADGTQQSFQFGENGLQVPSGGFNFS
;
A
#
# COMPACT_ATOMS: atom_id res chain seq x y z
N MET A 1 31.34 -6.84 -1.04
CA MET A 1 31.04 -5.96 0.10
C MET A 1 30.39 -6.81 1.18
N ASN A 2 31.13 -7.29 2.21
CA ASN A 2 30.59 -8.25 3.20
C ASN A 2 30.29 -7.60 4.57
N LEU A 3 30.13 -6.26 4.61
CA LEU A 3 29.98 -5.52 5.86
C LEU A 3 28.60 -5.74 6.53
N LEU A 4 27.57 -6.00 5.72
CA LEU A 4 26.20 -6.25 6.18
C LEU A 4 25.95 -7.72 6.54
N THR A 5 26.70 -8.64 5.90
CA THR A 5 26.47 -10.10 5.98
C THR A 5 27.36 -10.81 7.00
N ASN A 6 28.55 -10.27 7.31
CA ASN A 6 29.42 -10.85 8.34
C ASN A 6 28.94 -10.52 9.77
N ASN A 7 29.47 -11.26 10.74
CA ASN A 7 29.16 -11.12 12.17
C ASN A 7 29.86 -9.89 12.81
N TYR A 8 29.74 -8.73 12.16
CA TYR A 8 30.23 -7.46 12.69
C TYR A 8 29.34 -6.93 13.82
N LYS A 9 29.94 -6.12 14.69
CA LYS A 9 29.25 -5.48 15.82
C LYS A 9 27.99 -4.74 15.34
N LYS A 10 26.92 -4.80 16.13
CA LYS A 10 25.64 -4.10 15.89
C LYS A 10 25.82 -2.65 15.45
N SER A 11 26.69 -1.89 16.13
CA SER A 11 26.95 -0.49 15.80
C SER A 11 27.47 -0.32 14.37
N ILE A 12 28.36 -1.19 13.89
CA ILE A 12 28.90 -1.13 12.53
C ILE A 12 27.80 -1.39 11.51
N LYS A 13 26.94 -2.39 11.74
CA LYS A 13 25.81 -2.68 10.85
C LYS A 13 24.82 -1.51 10.80
N LYS A 14 24.54 -0.90 11.96
CA LYS A 14 23.68 0.28 12.05
C LYS A 14 24.24 1.46 11.24
N GLU A 15 25.50 1.83 11.47
CA GLU A 15 26.16 2.94 10.75
C GLU A 15 26.27 2.66 9.25
N ALA A 16 26.49 1.40 8.86
CA ALA A 16 26.50 1.00 7.46
C ALA A 16 25.12 1.16 6.81
N CYS A 17 24.04 0.67 7.45
CA CYS A 17 22.68 0.87 6.97
C CYS A 17 22.30 2.36 6.90
N TRP A 18 22.66 3.13 7.91
CA TRP A 18 22.45 4.58 7.93
C TRP A 18 23.21 5.30 6.82
N THR A 19 24.45 4.89 6.53
CA THR A 19 25.21 5.44 5.39
C THR A 19 24.54 5.10 4.07
N ILE A 20 24.05 3.87 3.91
CA ILE A 20 23.36 3.44 2.69
C ILE A 20 22.04 4.20 2.52
N SER A 21 21.29 4.44 3.61
CA SER A 21 20.01 5.16 3.54
C SER A 21 20.17 6.60 3.04
N ASN A 22 21.29 7.24 3.38
CA ASN A 22 21.66 8.56 2.85
C ASN A 22 22.02 8.52 1.35
N ILE A 23 22.62 7.43 0.87
CA ILE A 23 22.92 7.26 -0.56
C ILE A 23 21.62 7.02 -1.34
N THR A 24 20.72 6.18 -0.82
CA THR A 24 19.44 5.87 -1.48
C THR A 24 18.44 7.02 -1.41
N ALA A 25 18.65 8.02 -0.54
CA ALA A 25 17.90 9.28 -0.56
C ALA A 25 18.33 10.23 -1.70
N GLY A 26 19.36 9.84 -2.46
CA GLY A 26 19.87 10.58 -3.59
C GLY A 26 19.09 10.37 -4.90
N ASN A 27 19.77 10.54 -6.02
CA ASN A 27 19.19 10.37 -7.36
C ASN A 27 19.14 8.90 -7.81
N LYS A 28 18.50 8.67 -8.97
CA LYS A 28 18.31 7.33 -9.56
C LYS A 28 19.63 6.63 -9.84
N GLU A 29 20.68 7.37 -10.20
CA GLU A 29 22.01 6.83 -10.46
C GLU A 29 22.68 6.33 -9.16
N GLN A 30 22.51 7.05 -8.06
CA GLN A 30 22.98 6.64 -6.73
C GLN A 30 22.23 5.39 -6.24
N ILE A 31 20.92 5.34 -6.44
CA ILE A 31 20.11 4.13 -6.17
C ILE A 31 20.59 2.96 -7.04
N GLN A 32 20.84 3.19 -8.33
CA GLN A 32 21.37 2.16 -9.22
C GLN A 32 22.74 1.64 -8.76
N ALA A 33 23.60 2.50 -8.24
CA ALA A 33 24.90 2.09 -7.71
C ALA A 33 24.75 1.15 -6.50
N VAL A 34 23.77 1.39 -5.61
CA VAL A 34 23.45 0.50 -4.48
C VAL A 34 22.93 -0.86 -4.98
N ILE A 35 22.07 -0.85 -5.99
CA ILE A 35 21.56 -2.08 -6.63
C ILE A 35 22.71 -2.87 -7.27
N ASN A 36 23.55 -2.21 -8.08
CA ASN A 36 24.67 -2.84 -8.77
C ASN A 36 25.74 -3.37 -7.80
N ALA A 37 25.86 -2.75 -6.61
CA ALA A 37 26.72 -3.24 -5.54
C ALA A 37 26.15 -4.48 -4.81
N GLY A 38 24.96 -4.94 -5.18
CA GLY A 38 24.31 -6.12 -4.60
C GLY A 38 23.84 -5.91 -3.16
N LEU A 39 23.51 -4.67 -2.78
CA LEU A 39 23.21 -4.32 -1.38
C LEU A 39 21.75 -4.53 -0.98
N ILE A 40 20.82 -4.67 -1.93
CA ILE A 40 19.40 -4.87 -1.64
C ILE A 40 19.17 -6.17 -0.85
N GLY A 41 19.67 -7.31 -1.32
CA GLY A 41 19.53 -8.60 -0.62
C GLY A 41 20.04 -8.57 0.83
N PRO A 42 21.27 -8.07 1.10
CA PRO A 42 21.75 -7.86 2.46
C PRO A 42 20.88 -6.94 3.33
N LEU A 43 20.32 -5.85 2.76
CA LEU A 43 19.40 -4.97 3.49
C LEU A 43 18.10 -5.69 3.86
N VAL A 44 17.54 -6.47 2.92
CA VAL A 44 16.35 -7.32 3.16
C VAL A 44 16.62 -8.33 4.28
N ASN A 45 17.77 -9.00 4.25
CA ASN A 45 18.15 -9.93 5.32
C ASN A 45 18.28 -9.23 6.68
N LEU A 46 18.79 -8.00 6.73
CA LEU A 46 18.86 -7.23 7.97
C LEU A 46 17.47 -6.80 8.46
N LEU A 47 16.59 -6.38 7.55
CA LEU A 47 15.19 -6.07 7.88
C LEU A 47 14.47 -7.25 8.55
N GLN A 48 14.73 -8.47 8.10
CA GLN A 48 14.12 -9.68 8.68
C GLN A 48 14.78 -10.12 9.98
N ASN A 49 16.11 -10.18 9.99
CA ASN A 49 16.84 -10.97 10.98
C ASN A 49 17.67 -10.15 11.98
N ALA A 50 17.84 -8.83 11.78
CA ALA A 50 18.62 -8.01 12.68
C ALA A 50 17.81 -7.54 13.90
N GLU A 51 18.49 -6.95 14.88
CA GLU A 51 17.84 -6.27 15.98
C GLU A 51 17.09 -5.01 15.50
N PHE A 52 16.06 -4.61 16.25
CA PHE A 52 15.15 -3.53 15.85
C PHE A 52 15.87 -2.23 15.45
N ASP A 53 16.92 -1.81 16.16
CA ASP A 53 17.67 -0.60 15.80
C ASP A 53 18.32 -0.65 14.41
N VAL A 54 18.74 -1.84 13.97
CA VAL A 54 19.31 -2.02 12.63
C VAL A 54 18.22 -2.16 11.58
N LYS A 55 17.10 -2.84 11.93
CA LYS A 55 15.92 -2.93 11.06
C LYS A 55 15.41 -1.55 10.66
N LYS A 56 15.37 -0.60 11.61
CA LYS A 56 14.95 0.78 11.34
C LYS A 56 15.77 1.44 10.24
N GLU A 57 17.10 1.38 10.35
CA GLU A 57 17.98 1.99 9.33
C GLU A 57 17.87 1.29 7.98
N ALA A 58 17.69 -0.03 7.97
CA ALA A 58 17.47 -0.78 6.75
C ALA A 58 16.11 -0.44 6.10
N ALA A 59 15.06 -0.20 6.90
CA ALA A 59 13.76 0.25 6.42
C ALA A 59 13.86 1.61 5.73
N TRP A 60 14.54 2.57 6.37
CA TRP A 60 14.86 3.86 5.77
C TRP A 60 15.59 3.72 4.43
N ALA A 61 16.59 2.85 4.33
CA ALA A 61 17.32 2.64 3.09
C ALA A 61 16.42 2.12 1.96
N ILE A 62 15.56 1.13 2.24
CA ILE A 62 14.64 0.57 1.26
C ILE A 62 13.58 1.62 0.87
N SER A 63 12.91 2.27 1.82
CA SER A 63 11.87 3.25 1.53
C SER A 63 12.43 4.44 0.74
N ASN A 64 13.59 4.98 1.09
CA ASN A 64 14.25 6.05 0.32
C ASN A 64 14.51 5.62 -1.14
N ALA A 65 15.03 4.41 -1.35
CA ALA A 65 15.25 3.87 -2.69
C ALA A 65 13.94 3.73 -3.48
N THR A 66 12.82 3.34 -2.83
CA THR A 66 11.52 3.27 -3.51
C THR A 66 10.94 4.65 -3.85
N SER A 67 11.21 5.67 -3.04
CA SER A 67 10.71 7.04 -3.28
C SER A 67 11.45 7.75 -4.41
N GLY A 68 12.77 7.52 -4.54
CA GLY A 68 13.60 8.14 -5.59
C GLY A 68 13.80 7.27 -6.84
N GLY A 69 13.47 5.99 -6.77
CA GLY A 69 13.78 4.99 -7.79
C GLY A 69 12.93 5.09 -9.06
N ALA A 70 13.46 4.55 -10.16
CA ALA A 70 12.67 4.27 -11.36
C ALA A 70 11.85 2.99 -11.20
N HIS A 71 10.77 2.83 -11.98
CA HIS A 71 9.89 1.65 -11.96
C HIS A 71 10.67 0.32 -12.01
N GLU A 72 11.66 0.20 -12.91
CA GLU A 72 12.50 -1.01 -13.03
C GLU A 72 13.37 -1.28 -11.79
N GLN A 73 13.85 -0.24 -11.12
CA GLN A 73 14.62 -0.38 -9.86
C GLN A 73 13.72 -0.88 -8.73
N ILE A 74 12.50 -0.34 -8.66
CA ILE A 74 11.50 -0.74 -7.67
C ILE A 74 11.04 -2.18 -7.94
N LYS A 75 10.78 -2.56 -9.20
CA LYS A 75 10.47 -3.95 -9.60
C LYS A 75 11.57 -4.92 -9.19
N TYR A 76 12.83 -4.54 -9.44
CA TYR A 76 13.96 -5.33 -8.95
C TYR A 76 13.91 -5.50 -7.43
N MET A 77 13.66 -4.44 -6.66
CA MET A 77 13.53 -4.53 -5.20
C MET A 77 12.37 -5.44 -4.76
N VAL A 78 11.23 -5.42 -5.47
CA VAL A 78 10.12 -6.37 -5.22
C VAL A 78 10.61 -7.81 -5.41
N SER A 79 11.34 -8.09 -6.51
CA SER A 79 11.90 -9.42 -6.77
C SER A 79 12.93 -9.89 -5.72
N GLN A 80 13.52 -8.96 -4.96
CA GLN A 80 14.44 -9.25 -3.86
C GLN A 80 13.71 -9.54 -2.53
N GLY A 81 12.38 -9.52 -2.52
CA GLY A 81 11.58 -9.83 -1.34
C GLY A 81 11.47 -8.68 -0.34
N CYS A 82 11.55 -7.42 -0.80
CA CYS A 82 11.46 -6.24 0.08
C CYS A 82 10.09 -6.05 0.74
N ILE A 83 9.01 -6.63 0.22
CA ILE A 83 7.63 -6.38 0.69
C ILE A 83 7.40 -6.97 2.08
N LYS A 84 7.58 -8.29 2.26
CA LYS A 84 7.31 -8.98 3.53
C LYS A 84 7.96 -8.33 4.76
N PRO A 85 9.26 -7.95 4.73
CA PRO A 85 9.89 -7.33 5.88
C PRO A 85 9.34 -5.93 6.22
N LEU A 86 8.87 -5.17 5.21
CA LEU A 86 8.20 -3.89 5.47
C LEU A 86 6.81 -4.10 6.07
N CYS A 87 6.04 -5.08 5.58
CA CYS A 87 4.77 -5.47 6.18
C CYS A 87 4.96 -5.85 7.66
N ASP A 88 5.99 -6.62 7.99
CA ASP A 88 6.27 -7.04 9.37
C ASP A 88 6.59 -5.86 10.31
N LEU A 89 7.13 -4.76 9.79
CA LEU A 89 7.43 -3.56 10.57
C LEU A 89 6.23 -2.65 10.81
N LEU A 90 5.08 -2.89 10.15
CA LEU A 90 3.85 -2.14 10.43
C LEU A 90 3.31 -2.38 11.84
N ALA A 91 3.66 -3.50 12.48
CA ALA A 91 3.27 -3.83 13.84
C ALA A 91 4.27 -3.31 14.92
N CYS A 92 5.25 -2.50 14.54
CA CYS A 92 6.26 -2.01 15.50
C CYS A 92 5.78 -0.79 16.30
N PRO A 93 6.35 -0.51 17.49
CA PRO A 93 5.88 0.57 18.34
C PRO A 93 6.39 1.97 17.95
N ASP A 94 7.20 2.12 16.90
CA ASP A 94 7.76 3.42 16.47
C ASP A 94 6.92 3.99 15.31
N PRO A 95 6.09 5.03 15.55
CA PRO A 95 5.19 5.58 14.53
C PRO A 95 5.93 6.06 13.28
N ARG A 96 7.17 6.55 13.43
CA ARG A 96 7.95 7.03 12.29
C ARG A 96 8.32 5.88 11.36
N ILE A 97 8.59 4.71 11.93
CA ILE A 97 8.96 3.52 11.15
C ILE A 97 7.74 2.92 10.47
N ILE A 98 6.58 2.93 11.14
CA ILE A 98 5.31 2.57 10.49
C ILE A 98 5.09 3.46 9.26
N MET A 99 5.20 4.78 9.38
CA MET A 99 5.05 5.71 8.25
C MET A 99 6.03 5.43 7.11
N VAL A 100 7.32 5.22 7.44
CA VAL A 100 8.35 4.86 6.45
C VAL A 100 8.00 3.56 5.71
N CYS A 101 7.45 2.57 6.41
CA CYS A 101 7.03 1.32 5.80
C CYS A 101 5.78 1.50 4.92
N LEU A 102 4.79 2.26 5.38
CA LEU A 102 3.59 2.60 4.59
C LEU A 102 3.97 3.33 3.29
N GLU A 103 4.90 4.28 3.35
CA GLU A 103 5.40 4.99 2.16
C GLU A 103 6.10 4.03 1.18
N GLY A 104 6.95 3.14 1.69
CA GLY A 104 7.63 2.13 0.87
C GLY A 104 6.66 1.16 0.20
N LEU A 105 5.66 0.66 0.95
CA LEU A 105 4.62 -0.22 0.43
C LEU A 105 3.73 0.49 -0.60
N GLU A 106 3.34 1.75 -0.36
CA GLU A 106 2.59 2.54 -1.33
C GLU A 106 3.38 2.72 -2.64
N ASN A 107 4.69 2.94 -2.57
CA ASN A 107 5.51 3.05 -3.78
C ASN A 107 5.58 1.73 -4.56
N PHE A 108 5.61 0.57 -3.87
CA PHE A 108 5.47 -0.72 -4.55
C PHE A 108 4.09 -0.87 -5.22
N LEU A 109 3.02 -0.49 -4.53
CA LEU A 109 1.66 -0.53 -5.07
C LEU A 109 1.49 0.33 -6.32
N LYS A 110 2.05 1.56 -6.33
CA LYS A 110 2.06 2.44 -7.51
C LYS A 110 2.71 1.77 -8.72
N VAL A 111 3.82 1.05 -8.52
CA VAL A 111 4.50 0.33 -9.59
C VAL A 111 3.67 -0.85 -10.08
N GLY A 112 3.00 -1.56 -9.17
CA GLY A 112 2.07 -2.62 -9.55
C GLY A 112 0.87 -2.13 -10.36
N GLU A 113 0.29 -0.98 -10.00
CA GLU A 113 -0.76 -0.32 -10.80
C GLU A 113 -0.24 0.13 -12.16
N ALA A 114 0.98 0.69 -12.22
CA ALA A 114 1.58 1.09 -13.49
C ALA A 114 1.75 -0.11 -14.43
N GLU A 115 2.18 -1.26 -13.92
CA GLU A 115 2.33 -2.50 -14.72
C GLU A 115 0.96 -3.06 -15.15
N LYS A 116 -0.04 -3.07 -14.26
CA LYS A 116 -1.43 -3.43 -14.60
C LYS A 116 -1.99 -2.53 -15.71
N ALA A 117 -1.74 -1.22 -15.63
CA ALA A 117 -2.18 -0.26 -16.65
C ALA A 117 -1.53 -0.45 -18.02
N THR A 118 -0.35 -1.10 -18.11
CA THR A 118 0.24 -1.46 -19.41
C THR A 118 -0.48 -2.63 -20.09
N GLY A 119 -1.33 -3.37 -19.37
CA GLY A 119 -1.95 -4.61 -19.83
C GLY A 119 -1.03 -5.82 -19.83
N ALA A 120 0.19 -5.70 -19.28
CA ALA A 120 1.13 -6.83 -19.15
C ALA A 120 0.71 -7.83 -18.07
N VAL A 121 -0.03 -7.38 -17.05
CA VAL A 121 -0.58 -8.19 -15.95
C VAL A 121 -2.03 -7.80 -15.71
N GLU A 122 -2.86 -8.77 -15.33
CA GLU A 122 -4.30 -8.55 -15.11
C GLU A 122 -4.60 -7.87 -13.76
N PHE A 123 -3.71 -8.04 -12.79
CA PHE A 123 -3.87 -7.55 -11.42
C PHE A 123 -2.59 -6.90 -10.90
N ASN A 124 -2.74 -6.11 -9.83
CA ASN A 124 -1.62 -5.49 -9.15
C ASN A 124 -0.85 -6.55 -8.35
N PHE A 125 0.23 -7.08 -8.92
CA PHE A 125 1.04 -8.11 -8.28
C PHE A 125 1.67 -7.64 -6.95
N CYS A 126 1.91 -6.34 -6.77
CA CYS A 126 2.40 -5.81 -5.49
C CYS A 126 1.31 -5.89 -4.40
N ALA A 127 0.05 -5.65 -4.75
CA ALA A 127 -1.07 -5.81 -3.83
C ALA A 127 -1.19 -7.28 -3.38
N GLN A 128 -1.13 -8.23 -4.32
CA GLN A 128 -1.13 -9.66 -4.00
C GLN A 128 0.04 -10.05 -3.07
N LEU A 129 1.25 -9.57 -3.36
CA LEU A 129 2.42 -9.85 -2.52
C LEU A 129 2.31 -9.23 -1.11
N ILE A 130 1.57 -8.13 -0.96
CA ILE A 130 1.28 -7.53 0.34
C ILE A 130 0.25 -8.37 1.10
N GLU A 131 -0.78 -8.88 0.43
CA GLU A 131 -1.75 -9.81 1.02
C GLU A 131 -1.10 -11.10 1.48
N ASP A 132 -0.30 -11.75 0.62
CA ASP A 132 0.45 -12.97 0.93
C ASP A 132 1.45 -12.78 2.10
N ALA A 133 1.80 -11.54 2.40
CA ALA A 133 2.67 -11.14 3.49
C ALA A 133 1.93 -10.78 4.80
N ASP A 134 0.62 -11.08 4.88
CA ASP A 134 -0.30 -10.62 5.92
C ASP A 134 -0.24 -9.10 6.11
N GLY A 135 0.08 -8.36 5.04
CA GLY A 135 0.29 -6.93 5.05
C GLY A 135 -1.01 -6.15 5.01
N LEU A 136 -2.01 -6.66 4.28
CA LEU A 136 -3.34 -6.06 4.19
C LEU A 136 -3.98 -5.94 5.59
N GLU A 137 -4.08 -7.06 6.32
CA GLU A 137 -4.60 -7.08 7.70
C GLU A 137 -3.85 -6.10 8.61
N LYS A 138 -2.52 -5.98 8.46
CA LYS A 138 -1.73 -5.01 9.24
C LYS A 138 -2.06 -3.56 8.89
N ILE A 139 -2.29 -3.25 7.61
CA ILE A 139 -2.70 -1.90 7.19
C ILE A 139 -4.11 -1.59 7.68
N GLU A 140 -5.04 -2.54 7.64
CA GLU A 140 -6.39 -2.39 8.22
C GLU A 140 -6.33 -2.10 9.72
N ASN A 141 -5.51 -2.82 10.48
CA ASN A 141 -5.31 -2.55 11.91
C ASN A 141 -4.78 -1.14 12.20
N LEU A 142 -4.08 -0.49 11.27
CA LEU A 142 -3.62 0.88 11.42
C LEU A 142 -4.75 1.92 11.31
N GLN A 143 -5.95 1.53 10.87
CA GLN A 143 -7.13 2.40 10.89
C GLN A 143 -7.64 2.70 12.33
N THR A 144 -7.11 2.02 13.35
CA THR A 144 -7.40 2.33 14.76
C THR A 144 -6.19 2.90 15.49
N HIS A 145 -5.14 3.32 14.78
CA HIS A 145 -3.90 3.81 15.37
C HIS A 145 -4.07 5.22 15.98
N ASP A 146 -3.50 5.47 17.15
CA ASP A 146 -3.64 6.76 17.89
C ASP A 146 -3.06 7.97 17.14
N ASN A 147 -2.08 7.74 16.26
CA ASN A 147 -1.51 8.77 15.40
C ASN A 147 -2.38 8.98 14.14
N SER A 148 -2.94 10.17 14.00
CA SER A 148 -3.82 10.56 12.89
C SER A 148 -3.17 10.46 11.52
N GLU A 149 -1.87 10.76 11.38
CA GLU A 149 -1.17 10.68 10.09
C GLU A 149 -1.06 9.24 9.61
N ILE A 150 -0.80 8.30 10.53
CA ILE A 150 -0.76 6.86 10.22
C ILE A 150 -2.15 6.37 9.84
N TYR A 151 -3.16 6.73 10.62
CA TYR A 151 -4.56 6.43 10.34
C TYR A 151 -4.96 6.90 8.92
N GLU A 152 -4.78 8.19 8.63
CA GLU A 152 -5.13 8.79 7.33
C GLU A 152 -4.37 8.13 6.18
N LYS A 153 -3.08 7.82 6.38
CA LYS A 153 -2.27 7.15 5.38
C LYS A 153 -2.74 5.72 5.10
N ALA A 154 -3.09 4.97 6.14
CA ALA A 154 -3.60 3.61 6.01
C ALA A 154 -4.95 3.59 5.28
N VAL A 155 -5.89 4.46 5.69
CA VAL A 155 -7.19 4.62 5.02
C VAL A 155 -7.00 4.92 3.53
N LYS A 156 -6.16 5.91 3.20
CA LYS A 156 -5.91 6.28 1.82
C LYS A 156 -5.34 5.12 0.98
N ILE A 157 -4.41 4.34 1.54
CA ILE A 157 -3.84 3.19 0.83
C ILE A 157 -4.93 2.15 0.55
N LEU A 158 -5.75 1.81 1.55
CA LEU A 158 -6.84 0.84 1.38
C LEU A 158 -7.85 1.34 0.34
N GLU A 159 -8.27 2.60 0.42
CA GLU A 159 -9.18 3.22 -0.54
C GLU A 159 -8.64 3.23 -1.97
N THR A 160 -7.33 3.37 -2.15
CA THR A 160 -6.72 3.49 -3.48
C THR A 160 -6.50 2.13 -4.16
N TYR A 161 -6.19 1.08 -3.40
CA TYR A 161 -5.71 -0.19 -3.97
C TYR A 161 -6.57 -1.41 -3.63
N TRP A 162 -7.47 -1.33 -2.64
CA TRP A 162 -8.29 -2.46 -2.17
C TRP A 162 -9.79 -2.17 -2.09
N LEU A 163 -10.22 -0.91 -2.12
CA LEU A 163 -11.62 -0.63 -2.39
C LEU A 163 -11.88 -0.82 -3.87
N GLU A 164 -12.65 -1.85 -4.19
CA GLU A 164 -13.36 -1.89 -5.45
C GLU A 164 -14.26 -0.64 -5.49
N GLU A 165 -14.16 0.18 -6.55
CA GLU A 165 -15.31 0.99 -6.89
C GLU A 165 -16.43 -0.03 -7.08
N ASP A 166 -17.36 -0.10 -6.12
CA ASP A 166 -18.70 -0.60 -6.41
C ASP A 166 -19.16 0.28 -7.58
N GLU A 167 -18.90 -0.17 -8.81
CA GLU A 167 -19.78 0.12 -9.92
C GLU A 167 -21.12 -0.46 -9.46
N GLU A 168 -21.87 0.33 -8.68
CA GLU A 168 -23.31 0.36 -8.80
C GLU A 168 -23.56 0.66 -10.28
N THR A 169 -23.50 -0.38 -11.11
CA THR A 169 -24.18 -0.42 -12.39
C THR A 169 -25.64 -0.27 -12.04
N LEU A 170 -26.08 0.99 -11.88
CA LEU A 170 -27.48 1.33 -11.90
C LEU A 170 -28.02 0.65 -13.17
N PRO A 171 -28.98 -0.29 -13.04
CA PRO A 171 -29.54 -0.92 -14.21
C PRO A 171 -30.03 0.21 -15.14
N PRO A 172 -29.75 0.15 -16.45
CA PRO A 172 -30.23 1.17 -17.36
C PRO A 172 -31.72 1.31 -17.13
N ALA A 173 -32.16 2.53 -16.77
CA ALA A 173 -33.57 2.84 -16.64
C ALA A 173 -34.20 2.50 -17.99
N ASP A 174 -34.91 1.37 -18.03
CA ASP A 174 -35.43 0.82 -19.27
C ASP A 174 -36.49 1.81 -19.77
N GLY A 175 -36.09 2.56 -20.81
CA GLY A 175 -36.88 3.60 -21.44
C GLY A 175 -37.96 2.99 -22.33
N THR A 176 -38.82 2.15 -21.76
CA THR A 176 -40.09 1.81 -22.40
C THR A 176 -41.20 2.66 -21.80
N GLN A 177 -41.66 3.61 -22.59
CA GLN A 177 -42.93 4.29 -22.40
C GLN A 177 -44.06 3.25 -22.25
N GLN A 178 -44.38 2.87 -21.01
CA GLN A 178 -45.66 2.25 -20.72
C GLN A 178 -46.65 3.37 -20.40
N SER A 179 -47.46 3.67 -21.41
CA SER A 179 -48.71 4.40 -21.30
C SER A 179 -49.58 3.80 -20.19
N PHE A 180 -49.63 4.45 -19.02
CA PHE A 180 -50.60 4.11 -17.98
C PHE A 180 -52.00 4.56 -18.41
N GLN A 181 -52.79 3.61 -18.91
CA GLN A 181 -54.20 3.77 -19.25
C GLN A 181 -55.05 3.54 -17.99
N PHE A 182 -55.72 4.59 -17.51
CA PHE A 182 -56.74 4.51 -16.46
C PHE A 182 -57.96 3.75 -16.99
N GLY A 183 -58.34 2.66 -16.32
CA GLY A 183 -59.50 1.84 -16.65
C GLY A 183 -60.25 1.44 -15.38
N GLU A 184 -61.49 1.89 -15.29
CA GLU A 184 -62.51 1.63 -14.28
C GLU A 184 -62.61 0.16 -13.86
N ASN A 185 -62.69 -0.10 -12.55
CA ASN A 185 -63.72 -0.97 -12.00
C ASN A 185 -63.91 -0.73 -10.50
N GLY A 186 -65.17 -0.64 -10.10
CA GLY A 186 -65.62 0.10 -8.93
C GLY A 186 -65.38 -0.57 -7.59
N LEU A 187 -65.06 0.26 -6.61
CA LEU A 187 -65.32 0.04 -5.19
C LEU A 187 -65.83 1.36 -4.61
N GLN A 188 -67.08 1.34 -4.13
CA GLN A 188 -67.74 2.46 -3.46
C GLN A 188 -67.01 2.82 -2.17
N VAL A 189 -66.71 4.11 -1.98
CA VAL A 189 -66.19 4.66 -0.72
C VAL A 189 -67.26 5.59 -0.13
N PRO A 190 -67.61 5.51 1.16
CA PRO A 190 -68.69 6.31 1.74
C PRO A 190 -68.28 7.78 1.90
N SER A 191 -69.16 8.70 1.54
CA SER A 191 -68.96 10.15 1.70
C SER A 191 -69.11 10.59 3.16
N GLY A 192 -68.01 10.89 3.82
CA GLY A 192 -67.96 11.59 5.11
C GLY A 192 -67.13 12.87 4.99
N GLY A 193 -67.80 14.02 4.94
CA GLY A 193 -67.16 15.33 4.82
C GLY A 193 -66.55 15.82 6.12
N PHE A 194 -65.41 16.52 6.02
CA PHE A 194 -64.86 17.35 7.09
C PHE A 194 -64.74 18.79 6.58
N ASN A 195 -65.43 19.68 7.28
CA ASN A 195 -65.48 21.12 7.05
C ASN A 195 -64.54 21.79 8.06
N PHE A 196 -63.62 22.63 7.59
CA PHE A 196 -62.86 23.53 8.45
C PHE A 196 -63.29 24.96 8.12
N SER A 197 -63.90 25.62 9.10
CA SER A 197 -64.12 27.06 9.15
C SER A 197 -62.96 27.74 9.88
#